data_AF-A0A9X3KQR8-F1
#
_entry.id   AF-A0A9X3KQR8-F1
#
_cell.length_a   1.000
_cell.length_b   1.000
_cell.length_c   1.000
_cell.angle_alpha   90.00
_cell.angle_beta   90.00
_cell.angle_gamma   90.00
#
_symmetry.space_group_name_H-M   'P 1'
#
loop_
_entity.id
_entity.type
_entity.pdbx_description
1 polymer ?
#
loop_
_entity_poly.entity_id
_entity_poly.type
_entity_poly.pdbx_seq_one_letter_code
_entity_poly.pdbx_strand_id
1 'polypeptide(L)'
;MNIHAKSAMDPASQGRVVTKAVIAAAERLGLNAARTADILGVSAPTVSRMKRLDFLLEPGAKSFELAVLLIRVFRSLDAITGGDEATAKNWLRNHNTALDAVPAERLTTITGLIDVLSYLDARRAPV
;
A
#
# COMPACT_ATOMS: atom_id res chain seq x y z
N MET A 1 -24.77 29.32 12.25
CA MET A 1 -23.79 28.30 12.67
C MET A 1 -23.37 27.53 11.43
N ASN A 2 -22.38 28.06 10.70
CA ASN A 2 -21.94 27.45 9.44
C ASN A 2 -21.03 26.27 9.76
N ILE A 3 -21.62 25.09 9.73
CA ILE A 3 -20.88 23.82 9.74
C ILE A 3 -20.04 23.84 8.47
N HIS A 4 -18.76 24.15 8.61
CA HIS A 4 -17.79 23.89 7.57
C HIS A 4 -17.73 22.37 7.43
N ALA A 5 -18.58 21.82 6.56
CA ALA A 5 -18.39 20.50 6.01
C ALA A 5 -16.92 20.43 5.61
N LYS A 6 -16.18 19.51 6.23
CA LYS A 6 -14.75 19.29 6.01
C LYS A 6 -14.52 19.31 4.49
N SER A 7 -14.00 20.43 3.97
CA SER A 7 -13.87 20.64 2.52
C SER A 7 -13.17 19.42 1.95
N ALA A 8 -13.70 18.87 0.85
CA ALA A 8 -13.04 17.78 0.13
C ALA A 8 -11.54 18.15 0.02
N MET A 9 -10.68 17.33 0.62
CA MET A 9 -9.28 17.64 0.84
C MET A 9 -8.66 18.06 -0.50
N ASP A 10 -7.95 19.19 -0.54
CA ASP A 10 -7.40 19.68 -1.81
C ASP A 10 -6.49 18.61 -2.46
N PRO A 11 -6.42 18.52 -3.80
CA PRO A 11 -5.65 17.47 -4.46
C PRO A 11 -4.16 17.43 -4.06
N ALA A 12 -3.52 18.56 -3.78
CA ALA A 12 -2.12 18.59 -3.34
C ALA A 12 -1.96 18.00 -1.93
N SER A 13 -2.91 18.26 -1.03
CA SER A 13 -3.00 17.62 0.28
C SER A 13 -3.25 16.12 0.17
N GLN A 14 -4.09 15.68 -0.77
CA GLN A 14 -4.32 14.25 -1.04
C GLN A 14 -3.04 13.54 -1.50
N GLY A 15 -2.33 14.11 -2.47
CA GLY A 15 -1.06 13.58 -2.96
C GLY A 15 -0.05 13.41 -1.83
N ARG A 16 0.11 14.44 -0.99
CA ARG A 16 1.01 14.38 0.17
C ARG A 16 0.64 13.29 1.17
N VAL A 17 -0.64 13.14 1.49
CA VAL A 17 -1.11 12.13 2.45
C VAL A 17 -0.87 10.73 1.91
N VAL A 18 -1.24 10.46 0.66
CA VAL A 18 -1.05 9.13 0.05
C VAL A 18 0.42 8.79 -0.11
N THR A 19 1.27 9.73 -0.53
CA THR A 19 2.73 9.52 -0.60
C THR A 19 3.30 9.15 0.77
N LYS A 20 2.96 9.88 1.83
CA LYS A 20 3.42 9.54 3.19
C LYS A 20 2.91 8.15 3.62
N ALA A 21 1.63 7.89 3.42
CA ALA A 21 0.99 6.66 3.85
C ALA A 21 1.55 5.42 3.13
N VAL A 22 1.80 5.49 1.82
CA VAL A 22 2.33 4.35 1.07
C VAL A 22 3.78 4.05 1.43
N ILE A 23 4.60 5.08 1.67
CA ILE A 23 5.97 4.89 2.14
C ILE A 23 5.99 4.23 3.52
N ALA A 24 5.18 4.73 4.46
CA ALA A 24 5.06 4.13 5.79
C ALA A 24 4.53 2.69 5.74
N ALA A 25 3.52 2.42 4.90
CA ALA A 25 3.00 1.07 4.69
C ALA A 25 4.09 0.13 4.16
N ALA A 26 4.83 0.54 3.12
CA ALA A 26 5.90 -0.26 2.56
C ALA A 26 6.99 -0.59 3.59
N GLU A 27 7.39 0.37 4.43
CA GLU A 27 8.40 0.16 5.47
C GLU A 27 7.91 -0.81 6.56
N ARG A 28 6.66 -0.65 7.03
CA ARG A 28 6.06 -1.56 8.01
C ARG A 28 5.82 -2.97 7.45
N LEU A 29 5.64 -3.10 6.14
CA LEU A 29 5.56 -4.37 5.43
C LEU A 29 6.95 -4.97 5.12
N GLY A 30 8.04 -4.24 5.37
CA GLY A 30 9.40 -4.70 5.06
C GLY A 30 9.74 -4.68 3.56
N LEU A 31 9.00 -3.92 2.75
CA LEU A 31 9.25 -3.76 1.33
C LEU A 31 10.39 -2.73 1.11
N ASN A 32 11.40 -3.12 0.35
CA ASN A 32 12.48 -2.22 -0.01
C ASN A 32 12.06 -1.25 -1.14
N ALA A 33 12.89 -0.24 -1.42
CA ALA A 33 12.57 0.78 -2.41
C ALA A 33 12.37 0.23 -3.83
N ALA A 34 13.11 -0.82 -4.21
CA ALA A 34 12.96 -1.46 -5.51
C ALA A 34 11.60 -2.16 -5.63
N ARG A 35 11.23 -2.95 -4.63
CA ARG A 35 9.93 -3.65 -4.62
C ARG A 35 8.76 -2.67 -4.59
N THR A 36 8.87 -1.60 -3.80
CA THR A 36 7.86 -0.53 -3.80
C THR A 36 7.77 0.16 -5.16
N ALA A 37 8.90 0.36 -5.84
CA ALA A 37 8.91 0.95 -7.18
C ALA A 37 8.19 0.06 -8.20
N ASP A 38 8.47 -1.25 -8.18
CA ASP A 38 7.79 -2.26 -9.02
C ASP A 38 6.26 -2.20 -8.83
N ILE A 39 5.81 -2.21 -7.57
CA ILE A 39 4.38 -2.21 -7.22
C ILE A 39 3.69 -0.92 -7.69
N LEU A 40 4.36 0.23 -7.58
CA LEU A 40 3.79 1.53 -7.92
C LEU A 40 3.94 1.90 -9.40
N GLY A 41 4.67 1.10 -10.19
CA GLY A 41 4.96 1.41 -11.59
C GLY A 41 5.81 2.67 -11.76
N VAL A 42 6.73 2.93 -10.82
CA VAL A 42 7.68 4.06 -10.85
C VAL A 42 9.12 3.54 -10.75
N SER A 43 10.10 4.44 -10.83
CA SER A 43 11.51 4.07 -10.62
C SER A 43 11.91 4.11 -9.14
N ALA A 44 12.91 3.32 -8.75
CA ALA A 44 13.45 3.34 -7.39
C ALA A 44 13.95 4.75 -6.95
N PRO A 45 14.58 5.57 -7.80
CA PRO A 45 14.88 6.97 -7.46
C PRO A 45 13.63 7.83 -7.18
N THR A 46 12.50 7.56 -7.84
CA THR A 46 11.23 8.23 -7.53
C THR A 46 10.75 7.85 -6.13
N VAL A 47 10.85 6.58 -5.74
CA VAL A 47 10.55 6.16 -4.35
C VAL A 47 11.48 6.85 -3.34
N SER A 48 12.77 6.99 -3.64
CA SER A 48 13.70 7.75 -2.78
C SER A 48 13.30 9.22 -2.61
N ARG A 49 12.85 9.88 -3.70
CA ARG A 49 12.32 11.25 -3.63
C ARG A 49 11.00 11.34 -2.86
N MET A 50 10.13 10.33 -2.99
CA MET A 50 8.90 10.22 -2.20
C MET A 50 9.19 10.14 -0.69
N LYS A 51 10.21 9.39 -0.28
CA LYS A 51 10.64 9.32 1.14
C LYS A 51 11.01 10.68 1.71
N ARG A 52 11.62 11.55 0.90
CA ARG A 52 12.00 12.93 1.26
C ARG A 52 10.89 13.96 1.01
N LEU A 53 9.75 13.53 0.43
CA LEU A 53 8.65 14.37 -0.02
C LEU A 53 9.03 15.39 -1.11
N ASP A 54 10.13 15.14 -1.84
CA ASP A 54 10.54 15.90 -3.02
C ASP A 54 9.72 15.50 -4.28
N PHE A 55 8.99 14.39 -4.18
CA PHE A 55 8.04 13.93 -5.18
C PHE A 55 6.76 13.50 -4.47
N LEU A 56 5.62 14.04 -4.92
CA LEU A 56 4.29 13.68 -4.43
C LEU A 56 3.55 12.93 -5.53
N LEU A 57 2.78 11.92 -5.14
CA LEU A 57 1.90 11.21 -6.06
C LEU A 57 0.75 12.14 -6.44
N GLU A 58 0.46 12.23 -7.73
CA GLU A 58 -0.62 13.05 -8.24
C GLU A 58 -1.95 12.29 -8.17
N PRO A 59 -3.00 12.83 -7.52
CA PRO A 59 -4.33 12.21 -7.55
C PRO A 59 -4.81 11.99 -8.99
N GLY A 60 -5.31 10.78 -9.27
CA GLY A 60 -5.74 10.37 -10.61
C GLY A 60 -4.63 9.78 -11.49
N ALA A 61 -3.36 9.90 -11.10
CA ALA A 61 -2.27 9.17 -11.76
C ALA A 61 -2.28 7.69 -11.37
N LYS A 62 -1.81 6.82 -12.26
CA LYS A 62 -1.82 5.37 -12.02
C LYS A 62 -1.06 4.96 -10.76
N SER A 63 0.10 5.57 -10.52
CA SER A 63 0.92 5.32 -9.33
C SER A 63 0.21 5.72 -8.03
N PHE A 64 -0.69 6.71 -8.06
CA PHE A 64 -1.50 7.09 -6.92
C PHE A 64 -2.55 6.00 -6.61
N GLU A 65 -3.24 5.49 -7.63
CA GLU A 65 -4.20 4.39 -7.47
C GLU A 65 -3.52 3.13 -6.89
N LEU A 66 -2.36 2.76 -7.44
CA LEU A 66 -1.57 1.62 -6.97
C LEU A 66 -1.10 1.82 -5.52
N ALA A 67 -0.72 3.04 -5.15
CA ALA A 67 -0.36 3.37 -3.78
C ALA A 67 -1.55 3.20 -2.82
N VAL A 68 -2.75 3.64 -3.21
CA VAL A 68 -3.97 3.43 -2.42
C VAL A 68 -4.27 1.95 -2.23
N LEU A 69 -4.12 1.13 -3.27
CA LEU A 69 -4.29 -0.33 -3.17
C LEU A 69 -3.26 -0.97 -2.24
N LEU A 70 -1.99 -0.59 -2.32
CA LEU A 70 -0.96 -1.09 -1.41
C LEU A 70 -1.22 -0.66 0.05
N ILE A 71 -1.69 0.57 0.28
CA ILE A 71 -2.13 1.01 1.61
C ILE A 71 -3.28 0.13 2.12
N ARG A 72 -4.24 -0.24 1.26
CA ARG A 72 -5.33 -1.15 1.64
C ARG A 72 -4.83 -2.55 2.00
N VAL A 73 -3.89 -3.11 1.22
CA VAL A 73 -3.22 -4.39 1.54
C VAL A 73 -2.59 -4.33 2.92
N PHE A 74 -1.81 -3.27 3.19
CA PHE A 74 -1.21 -3.07 4.52
C PHE A 74 -2.27 -3.07 5.62
N ARG A 75 -3.34 -2.28 5.47
CA ARG A 75 -4.39 -2.18 6.50
C ARG A 75 -5.16 -3.48 6.72
N SER A 76 -5.43 -4.24 5.66
CA SER A 76 -6.14 -5.52 5.77
C SER A 76 -5.25 -6.59 6.38
N LEU A 77 -3.95 -6.61 6.06
CA LEU A 77 -2.99 -7.49 6.70
C LEU A 77 -2.81 -7.14 8.19
N ASP A 78 -2.61 -5.87 8.52
CA ASP A 78 -2.47 -5.37 9.90
C ASP A 78 -3.67 -5.76 10.78
N ALA A 79 -4.89 -5.74 10.21
CA ALA A 79 -6.10 -6.17 10.91
C ALA A 79 -6.13 -7.67 11.24
N ILE A 80 -5.63 -8.54 10.35
CA ILE A 80 -5.62 -9.99 10.59
C ILE A 80 -4.40 -10.48 11.37
N THR A 81 -3.31 -9.70 11.39
CA THR A 81 -2.13 -9.99 12.23
C THR A 81 -2.20 -9.32 13.60
N GLY A 82 -3.29 -8.62 13.92
CA GLY A 82 -3.46 -7.91 15.19
C GLY A 82 -2.43 -6.80 15.42
N GLY A 83 -1.91 -6.22 14.33
CA GLY A 83 -0.86 -5.19 14.37
C GLY A 83 0.57 -5.71 14.59
N ASP A 84 0.78 -7.03 14.67
CA ASP A 84 2.13 -7.59 14.76
C ASP A 84 2.87 -7.46 13.41
N GLU A 85 3.84 -6.54 13.37
CA GLU A 85 4.64 -6.30 12.18
C GLU A 85 5.53 -7.49 11.80
N ALA A 86 6.02 -8.27 12.77
CA ALA A 86 6.86 -9.42 12.48
C ALA A 86 6.06 -10.48 11.73
N THR A 87 4.84 -10.78 12.21
CA THR A 87 3.90 -11.65 11.51
C THR A 87 3.53 -11.10 10.14
N ALA A 88 3.23 -9.81 10.00
CA ALA A 88 2.89 -9.21 8.70
C ALA A 88 4.05 -9.33 7.67
N LYS A 89 5.29 -9.04 8.10
CA LYS A 89 6.49 -9.19 7.26
C LYS A 89 6.72 -10.65 6.85
N ASN A 90 6.56 -11.58 7.78
CA ASN A 90 6.70 -13.01 7.49
C ASN A 90 5.60 -13.52 6.55
N TRP A 91 4.36 -13.07 6.73
CA TRP A 91 3.25 -13.42 5.86
C TRP A 91 3.49 -12.97 4.41
N LEU A 92 4.06 -11.77 4.21
CA LEU A 92 4.40 -11.27 2.88
C LEU A 92 5.56 -12.01 2.20
N ARG A 93 6.56 -12.44 2.97
CA ARG A 93 7.81 -13.02 2.44
C ARG A 93 7.75 -14.53 2.24
N ASN A 94 6.93 -15.24 2.99
CA ASN A 94 6.84 -16.69 2.91
C ASN A 94 5.80 -17.12 1.86
N HIS A 95 5.94 -18.34 1.33
CA HIS A 95 4.93 -18.93 0.46
C HIS A 95 3.60 -19.03 1.21
N ASN A 96 2.54 -18.52 0.58
CA ASN A 96 1.18 -18.61 1.10
C ASN A 96 0.42 -19.66 0.30
N THR A 97 0.09 -20.79 0.94
CA THR A 97 -0.57 -21.93 0.31
C THR A 97 -1.90 -21.59 -0.35
N ALA A 98 -2.66 -20.65 0.20
CA ALA A 98 -3.97 -20.30 -0.35
C ALA A 98 -3.89 -19.27 -1.50
N LEU A 99 -2.72 -18.65 -1.71
CA LEU A 99 -2.41 -17.83 -2.89
C LEU A 99 -1.52 -18.57 -3.90
N ASP A 100 -1.00 -19.75 -3.52
CA ASP A 100 0.05 -20.51 -4.19
C ASP A 100 1.22 -19.64 -4.69
N ALA A 101 1.64 -18.69 -3.86
CA ALA A 101 2.68 -17.72 -4.22
C ALA A 101 3.32 -17.10 -2.98
N VAL A 102 4.49 -16.49 -3.16
CA VAL A 102 5.02 -15.51 -2.20
C VAL A 102 4.26 -14.19 -2.41
N PRO A 103 3.48 -13.69 -1.42
CA PRO A 103 2.62 -12.53 -1.63
C PRO A 103 3.39 -11.29 -2.10
N ALA A 104 4.57 -11.02 -1.54
CA ALA A 104 5.39 -9.86 -1.93
C ALA A 104 5.80 -9.86 -3.41
N GLU A 105 5.96 -11.03 -4.03
CA GLU A 105 6.26 -11.14 -5.46
C GLU A 105 4.99 -10.87 -6.28
N ARG A 106 3.87 -11.44 -5.85
CA ARG A 106 2.54 -11.24 -6.45
C ARG A 106 2.14 -9.77 -6.51
N LEU A 107 2.46 -8.96 -5.50
CA LEU A 107 2.13 -7.53 -5.45
C LEU A 107 2.71 -6.71 -6.62
N THR A 108 3.74 -7.19 -7.32
CA THR A 108 4.43 -6.46 -8.40
C THR A 108 3.64 -6.36 -9.72
N THR A 109 2.52 -7.07 -9.83
CA THR A 109 1.61 -6.97 -10.97
C THR A 109 0.26 -6.43 -10.50
N ILE A 110 -0.45 -5.71 -11.36
CA ILE A 110 -1.77 -5.15 -11.02
C ILE A 110 -2.74 -6.27 -10.62
N THR A 111 -2.84 -7.33 -11.42
CA THR A 111 -3.67 -8.50 -11.11
C THR A 111 -3.26 -9.14 -9.79
N GLY A 112 -1.95 -9.30 -9.57
CA GLY A 112 -1.44 -9.88 -8.33
C GLY A 112 -1.74 -9.06 -7.09
N LEU A 113 -1.62 -7.74 -7.17
CA LEU A 113 -1.99 -6.80 -6.13
C LEU A 113 -3.48 -6.88 -5.78
N ILE A 114 -4.35 -6.90 -6.79
CA ILE A 114 -5.81 -6.98 -6.60
C ILE A 114 -6.21 -8.30 -5.95
N ASP A 115 -5.64 -9.42 -6.38
CA ASP A 115 -5.96 -10.74 -5.86
C ASP A 115 -5.50 -10.91 -4.40
N VAL A 116 -4.30 -10.42 -4.05
CA VAL A 116 -3.82 -10.40 -2.66
C VAL A 116 -4.72 -9.54 -1.79
N LEU A 117 -5.11 -8.36 -2.28
CA LEU A 117 -6.05 -7.49 -1.56
C LEU A 117 -7.40 -8.19 -1.33
N SER A 118 -7.96 -8.81 -2.37
CA SER A 118 -9.25 -9.50 -2.30
C SER A 118 -9.22 -10.66 -1.29
N TYR A 119 -8.12 -11.42 -1.28
CA TYR A 119 -7.88 -12.47 -0.29
C TYR A 119 -7.86 -11.94 1.15
N LEU A 120 -7.18 -10.81 1.38
CA LEU A 120 -7.04 -10.23 2.72
C LEU A 120 -8.36 -9.60 3.18
N ASP A 121 -9.08 -8.92 2.29
CA ASP A 121 -10.39 -8.34 2.59
C ASP A 121 -11.40 -9.44 2.96
N ALA A 122 -11.36 -10.60 2.27
CA ALA A 122 -12.19 -11.75 2.63
C ALA A 122 -11.86 -12.36 4.01
N ARG A 123 -10.58 -12.34 4.43
CA ARG A 123 -10.15 -12.84 5.75
C ARG A 123 -10.41 -11.88 6.89
N ARG A 124 -10.52 -10.58 6.61
CA ARG A 124 -10.82 -9.56 7.61
C ARG A 124 -12.31 -9.53 7.97
N ALA A 125 -13.19 -10.01 7.10
CA ALA A 125 -14.63 -10.03 7.37
C ALA A 125 -14.90 -10.87 8.64
N PRO A 126 -15.57 -10.30 9.66
CA PRO A 126 -16.02 -11.10 10.79
C PRO A 126 -16.99 -12.18 10.29
N VAL A 127 -16.77 -13.41 10.72
CA VAL A 127 -17.74 -14.51 10.57
C VAL A 127 -18.89 -14.28 11.55
#